data_AF-A0A060N5K6-F1
#
_entry.id   AF-A0A060N5K6-F1
#
_cell.length_a   1.000
_cell.length_b   1.000
_cell.length_c   1.000
_cell.angle_alpha   90.00
_cell.angle_beta   90.00
_cell.angle_gamma   90.00
#
_symmetry.space_group_name_H-M   'P 1'
#
loop_
_entity.id
_entity.type
_entity.pdbx_description
1 polymer ?
#
loop_
_entity_poly.entity_id
_entity_poly.type
_entity_poly.pdbx_seq_one_letter_code
_entity_poly.pdbx_strand_id
1 'polypeptide(L)' 'MDIFKKIEEMSKKGYAIEYTVVDQYQNGYEKEIKKGLMPPITYTVYVIRMEDGESIYEESFNHIEDSLKAGITYVKKILK' A
#
# COMPACT_ATOMS: atom_id res chain seq x y z
N MET A 1 4.85 17.91 -5.48
CA MET A 1 4.93 17.72 -4.01
C MET A 1 5.35 16.28 -3.76
N ASP A 2 6.44 16.11 -3.02
CA ASP A 2 7.08 14.85 -2.66
C ASP A 2 6.10 13.86 -2.01
N ILE A 3 6.19 12.57 -2.36
CA ILE A 3 5.33 11.51 -1.82
C ILE A 3 5.50 11.35 -0.30
N PHE A 4 6.72 11.52 0.21
CA PHE A 4 7.01 11.43 1.65
C PHE A 4 6.39 12.59 2.43
N LYS A 5 6.40 13.80 1.86
CA LYS A 5 5.70 14.95 2.45
C LYS A 5 4.19 14.73 2.53
N LYS A 6 3.60 14.10 1.52
CA LYS A 6 2.17 13.75 1.55
C LYS A 6 1.86 12.70 2.62
N ILE A 7 2.72 11.70 2.81
CA ILE A 7 2.56 10.71 3.87
C ILE A 7 2.66 11.39 5.24
N GLU A 8 3.61 12.31 5.43
CA GLU A 8 3.73 13.12 6.65
C GLU A 8 2.49 13.98 6.90
N GLU A 9 1.85 14.52 5.86
CA GLU A 9 0.57 15.21 6.00
C GLU A 9 -0.56 14.28 6.44
N MET A 10 -0.57 13.01 6.01
CA MET A 10 -1.59 12.04 6.43
C MET A 10 -1.38 11.61 7.88
N SER A 11 -0.12 11.44 8.32
CA SER A 11 0.19 11.08 9.71
C SER A 11 -0.24 12.16 10.70
N LYS A 12 -0.07 13.44 10.34
CA LYS A 12 -0.60 14.58 11.12
C LYS A 12 -2.13 14.57 11.27
N LYS A 13 -2.84 13.79 10.46
CA LYS A 13 -4.30 13.62 10.49
C LYS A 13 -4.74 12.29 11.13
N GLY A 14 -3.81 11.54 11.73
CA GLY A 14 -4.12 10.29 12.44
C GLY A 14 -4.15 9.06 11.54
N TYR A 15 -3.50 9.09 10.36
CA TYR A 15 -3.43 7.94 9.45
C TYR A 15 -2.00 7.56 9.13
N ALA A 16 -1.65 6.29 9.32
CA ALA A 16 -0.40 5.71 8.84
C ALA A 16 -0.61 5.13 7.44
N ILE A 17 0.39 5.31 6.57
CA ILE A 17 0.46 4.64 5.27
C ILE A 17 1.67 3.71 5.34
N GLU A 18 1.38 2.42 5.44
CA GLU A 18 2.39 1.37 5.53
C GLU A 18 2.39 0.55 4.26
N TYR A 19 3.50 -0.12 3.97
CA TYR A 19 3.52 -1.11 2.89
C TYR A 19 4.37 -2.31 3.28
N THR A 20 3.98 -3.48 2.77
CA THR A 20 4.77 -4.70 2.86
C THR A 20 5.23 -5.12 1.47
N VAL A 21 6.48 -5.56 1.38
CA VAL A 21 7.01 -6.21 0.19
C VAL A 21 6.68 -7.69 0.28
N VAL A 22 6.06 -8.25 -0.75
CA VAL A 22 5.62 -9.64 -0.77
C VAL A 22 6.37 -10.39 -1.86
N ASP A 23 7.08 -11.44 -1.45
CA ASP A 23 7.65 -12.43 -2.37
C ASP A 23 6.56 -13.41 -2.79
N GLN A 24 6.12 -13.29 -4.05
CA GLN A 24 5.03 -14.07 -4.58
C GLN A 24 5.40 -15.53 -4.85
N TYR A 25 6.69 -15.87 -4.90
CA TYR A 25 7.10 -17.28 -4.90
C TYR A 25 6.80 -17.94 -3.55
N GLN A 26 7.14 -17.27 -2.45
CA GLN A 26 6.85 -17.75 -1.11
C GLN A 26 5.35 -17.71 -0.80
N ASN A 27 4.61 -16.80 -1.43
CA ASN A 27 3.17 -16.65 -1.32
C ASN A 27 2.35 -17.63 -2.20
N GLY A 28 3.02 -18.56 -2.91
CA GLY A 28 2.36 -19.65 -3.64
C GLY A 28 1.94 -19.34 -5.08
N TYR A 29 2.34 -18.20 -5.64
CA TYR A 29 1.98 -17.76 -7.01
C TYR A 29 3.02 -18.13 -8.07
N GLU A 30 3.82 -19.17 -7.84
CA GLU A 30 4.88 -19.60 -8.76
C GLU A 30 4.36 -19.84 -10.19
N LYS A 31 3.16 -20.40 -10.34
CA LYS A 31 2.57 -20.72 -11.65
C LYS A 31 2.21 -19.45 -12.42
N GLU A 32 1.66 -18.45 -11.75
CA GLU A 32 1.25 -17.16 -12.29
C GLU A 32 2.48 -16.36 -12.71
N ILE A 33 3.53 -16.36 -11.88
CA ILE A 33 4.81 -15.72 -12.19
C ILE A 33 5.45 -16.35 -13.43
N LYS A 34 5.51 -17.69 -13.49
CA LYS A 34 6.08 -18.42 -14.65
C LYS A 34 5.29 -18.18 -15.94
N LYS A 35 3.99 -17.84 -15.85
CA LYS A 35 3.15 -17.47 -17.00
C LYS A 35 3.22 -15.97 -17.35
N GLY A 36 3.95 -15.16 -16.58
CA GLY A 36 4.03 -13.71 -16.78
C GLY A 36 2.76 -12.96 -16.40
N LEU A 37 1.88 -13.56 -15.58
CA LEU A 37 0.62 -12.96 -15.15
C LEU A 37 0.77 -12.08 -13.91
N MET A 38 1.89 -12.22 -13.19
CA MET A 38 2.19 -11.51 -11.95
C MET A 38 3.71 -11.33 -11.81
N PRO A 39 4.20 -10.19 -11.28
CA PRO A 39 5.61 -10.06 -10.94
C PRO A 39 5.98 -10.90 -9.70
N PRO A 40 7.25 -11.28 -9.55
CA PRO A 40 7.70 -12.05 -8.39
C PRO A 40 7.65 -11.25 -7.08
N ILE A 41 7.72 -9.92 -7.16
CA ILE A 41 7.63 -9.01 -6.01
C ILE A 41 6.44 -8.09 -6.22
N THR A 42 5.58 -7.98 -5.21
CA THR A 42 4.51 -6.97 -5.15
C THR A 42 4.59 -6.18 -3.85
N TYR A 43 3.82 -5.09 -3.80
CA TYR A 43 3.77 -4.16 -2.69
C TYR A 43 2.33 -4.00 -2.24
N THR A 44 2.02 -4.45 -1.03
CA THR A 44 0.70 -4.26 -0.43
C THR A 44 0.74 -3.02 0.44
N VAL A 45 -0.10 -2.03 0.15
CA VAL A 45 -0.25 -0.84 1.00
C VAL A 45 -1.34 -1.09 2.02
N TYR A 46 -1.15 -0.58 3.22
CA TYR A 46 -2.14 -0.52 4.29
C TYR A 46 -2.33 0.93 4.70
N VAL A 47 -3.59 1.37 4.85
CA VAL A 47 -3.91 2.62 5.54
C VAL A 47 -4.45 2.25 6.90
N ILE A 48 -3.74 2.65 7.95
CA ILE A 48 -4.06 2.31 9.32
C ILE A 48 -4.50 3.57 10.06
N ARG A 49 -5.65 3.50 10.73
CA ARG A 49 -6.10 4.58 11.60
C ARG A 49 -5.36 4.50 12.93
N MET A 50 -4.68 5.57 13.30
CA MET A 50 -3.77 5.56 14.46
C MET A 50 -4.52 5.51 15.80
N GLU A 51 -5.80 5.87 15.86
CA GLU A 51 -6.57 5.91 17.11
C GLU A 51 -6.84 4.52 17.68
N ASP A 52 -7.07 3.53 16.82
CA ASP A 52 -7.49 2.17 17.17
C ASP A 52 -6.61 1.07 16.53
N GLY A 53 -5.69 1.45 15.64
CA GLY A 53 -4.82 0.53 14.92
C GLY A 53 -5.54 -0.25 13.80
N GLU A 54 -6.75 0.14 13.43
CA GLU A 54 -7.54 -0.56 12.41
C GLU A 54 -6.98 -0.28 10.99
N SER A 55 -6.73 -1.35 10.23
CA SER A 55 -6.49 -1.24 8.79
C SER A 55 -7.79 -0.97 8.07
N ILE A 56 -7.94 0.24 7.54
CA ILE A 56 -9.17 0.70 6.86
C ILE A 56 -9.07 0.62 5.33
N TYR A 57 -7.92 0.22 4.80
CA TYR A 57 -7.71 -0.02 3.38
C TYR A 57 -6.46 -0.87 3.17
N GLU A 58 -6.56 -1.82 2.25
CA GLU A 58 -5.49 -2.72 1.84
C GLU A 58 -5.60 -2.98 0.33
N GLU A 59 -4.50 -2.81 -0.41
CA GLU A 59 -4.45 -3.14 -1.83
C GLU A 59 -3.02 -3.46 -2.28
N SER A 60 -2.88 -4.38 -3.23
CA SER A 60 -1.59 -4.86 -3.74
C SER A 60 -1.27 -4.31 -5.13
N PHE A 61 -0.02 -3.89 -5.32
CA PHE A 61 0.47 -3.26 -6.55
C PHE A 61 1.80 -3.87 -7.00
N ASN A 62 2.09 -3.71 -8.29
CA ASN A 62 3.36 -4.15 -8.88
C ASN A 62 4.51 -3.17 -8.62
N HIS A 63 4.20 -1.93 -8.24
CA HIS A 63 5.19 -0.88 -7.98
C HIS A 63 4.91 -0.18 -6.64
N ILE A 64 5.98 0.06 -5.88
CA ILE A 64 5.93 0.75 -4.59
C ILE A 64 5.33 2.16 -4.70
N GLU A 65 5.62 2.89 -5.78
CA GLU A 65 5.10 4.25 -5.93
C GLU A 65 3.58 4.25 -6.09
N ASP A 66 3.04 3.27 -6.81
CA ASP A 66 1.60 3.13 -7.02
C ASP A 66 0.90 2.73 -5.73
N SER A 67 1.49 1.83 -4.94
CA SER A 67 0.94 1.44 -3.63
C SER A 67 0.84 2.63 -2.67
N LEU A 68 1.91 3.43 -2.54
CA LEU A 68 1.92 4.62 -1.70
C LEU A 68 0.94 5.69 -2.20
N LYS A 69 0.85 5.90 -3.52
CA LYS A 69 -0.13 6.83 -4.11
C LYS A 69 -1.56 6.40 -3.81
N ALA A 70 -1.85 5.11 -3.84
CA ALA A 70 -3.18 4.58 -3.55
C ALA A 70 -3.58 4.84 -2.09
N GLY A 71 -2.68 4.56 -1.13
CA GLY A 71 -2.91 4.89 0.28
C GLY A 71 -3.17 6.38 0.52
N ILE A 72 -2.36 7.27 -0.08
CA ILE A 72 -2.59 8.72 0.01
C ILE A 72 -3.94 9.11 -0.58
N THR A 73 -4.31 8.53 -1.72
CA THR A 73 -5.56 8.81 -2.42
C THR A 73 -6.76 8.37 -1.59
N TYR A 74 -6.67 7.21 -0.94
CA TYR A 74 -7.70 6.70 -0.03
C TYR A 74 -7.93 7.65 1.15
N VAL A 75 -6.87 8.04 1.87
CA VAL A 75 -6.99 8.98 3.00
C VAL A 75 -7.61 10.31 2.56
N LYS A 76 -7.21 10.82 1.39
CA LYS A 76 -7.82 12.04 0.83
C LYS A 76 -9.29 11.90 0.48
N LYS A 77 -9.76 10.70 0.16
CA LYS A 77 -11.17 10.44 -0.18
C LYS A 77 -12.06 10.47 1.06
N ILE A 78 -11.59 9.90 2.18
CA ILE A 78 -12.37 9.82 3.43
C ILE A 78 -12.35 11.11 4.26
N LEU A 79 -11.35 11.98 4.03
CA LEU A 79 -11.25 13.30 4.65
C LEU A 79 -12.03 14.42 3.92
N LYS A 80 -12.68 14.09 2.79
CA LYS A 80 -13.58 15.01 2.09
C LYS A 80 -14.96 14.95 2.71
#